data_AF-A0A0S4X431-F1
#
_entry.id   AF-A0A0S4X431-F1
#
_cell.length_a   1.000
_cell.length_b   1.000
_cell.length_c   1.000
_cell.angle_alpha   90.00
_cell.angle_beta   90.00
_cell.angle_gamma   90.00
#
_symmetry.space_group_name_H-M   'P 1'
#
loop_
_entity.id
_entity.type
_entity.pdbx_description
1 polymer ?
#
loop_
_entity_poly.entity_id
_entity_poly.type
_entity_poly.pdbx_seq_one_letter_code
_entity_poly.pdbx_strand_id
1 'polypeptide(L)'
;MPDALILRHPLHEDARVLIEPSVLATLMRFRQTSVAAPESGGILLGYRRGMHLHVSMMTTPQPGDIQHRYGFQRQAQKHQNIALEQWKAERETMDYIGEWHTHPESEPTPSSIDKREWRRICNARNEPMVFLIAGTRNVLWIGVGRGDALRGTATQVNFEAEKG
;
A
#
# COMPACT_ATOMS: atom_id res chain seq x y z
N MET A 1 12.91 -10.44 -9.64
CA MET A 1 12.23 -9.29 -8.96
C MET A 1 10.94 -8.99 -9.74
N PRO A 2 9.89 -8.39 -9.15
CA PRO A 2 8.75 -7.93 -9.94
C PRO A 2 9.09 -6.70 -10.76
N ASP A 3 8.42 -6.50 -11.89
CA ASP A 3 8.52 -5.26 -12.66
C ASP A 3 7.89 -4.08 -11.90
N ALA A 4 8.29 -2.86 -12.26
CA ALA A 4 7.63 -1.66 -11.77
C ALA A 4 6.17 -1.66 -12.25
N LEU A 5 5.23 -1.35 -11.36
CA LEU A 5 3.81 -1.33 -11.70
C LEU A 5 3.38 0.11 -11.97
N ILE A 6 2.95 0.38 -13.22
CA ILE A 6 2.45 1.69 -13.64
C ILE A 6 0.98 1.55 -14.05
N LEU A 7 0.11 2.30 -13.39
CA LEU A 7 -1.33 2.25 -13.59
C LEU A 7 -1.90 3.63 -13.85
N ARG A 8 -3.04 3.69 -14.53
CA ARG A 8 -3.85 4.92 -14.61
C ARG A 8 -4.36 5.29 -13.23
N HIS A 9 -4.27 6.57 -12.86
CA HIS A 9 -4.86 7.06 -11.64
C HIS A 9 -6.40 7.02 -11.76
N PRO A 10 -7.13 6.28 -10.92
CA PRO A 10 -8.53 5.96 -11.19
C PRO A 10 -9.49 7.15 -10.97
N LEU A 11 -9.00 8.24 -10.37
CA LEU A 11 -9.73 9.49 -10.18
C LEU A 11 -9.31 10.62 -11.16
N HIS A 12 -8.24 10.43 -11.93
CA HIS A 12 -7.66 11.48 -12.79
C HIS A 12 -7.04 10.86 -14.06
N GLU A 13 -7.61 11.15 -15.23
CA GLU A 13 -7.28 10.47 -16.49
C GLU A 13 -5.81 10.64 -16.94
N ASP A 14 -5.26 11.84 -16.77
CA ASP A 14 -3.88 12.17 -17.17
C ASP A 14 -2.83 11.74 -16.13
N ALA A 15 -3.26 11.33 -14.94
CA ALA A 15 -2.37 10.96 -13.86
C ALA A 15 -2.07 9.46 -13.82
N ARG A 16 -0.98 9.10 -13.15
CA ARG A 16 -0.50 7.72 -13.01
C ARG A 16 -0.13 7.41 -11.56
N VAL A 17 -0.23 6.14 -11.21
CA VAL A 17 0.34 5.57 -9.98
C VAL A 17 1.51 4.68 -10.39
N LEU A 18 2.69 4.97 -9.88
CA LEU A 18 3.89 4.14 -10.03
C LEU A 18 4.19 3.46 -8.69
N ILE A 19 4.42 2.15 -8.68
CA ILE A 19 4.86 1.40 -7.51
C ILE A 19 6.18 0.71 -7.83
N GLU A 20 7.20 0.97 -7.02
CA GLU A 20 8.54 0.43 -7.22
C GLU A 20 8.59 -1.10 -7.05
N PRO A 21 9.44 -1.80 -7.83
CA PRO A 21 9.72 -3.22 -7.69
C PRO A 21 10.03 -3.66 -6.26
N SER A 22 10.79 -2.86 -5.51
CA SER A 22 11.19 -3.15 -4.13
C SER A 22 10.00 -3.19 -3.18
N VAL A 23 9.02 -2.31 -3.38
CA VAL A 23 7.76 -2.28 -2.62
C VAL A 23 6.93 -3.51 -2.96
N LEU A 24 6.76 -3.83 -4.25
CA LEU A 24 6.02 -5.03 -4.67
C LEU A 24 6.67 -6.31 -4.14
N ALA A 25 8.00 -6.43 -4.26
CA ALA A 25 8.74 -7.59 -3.76
C ALA A 25 8.58 -7.76 -2.25
N THR A 26 8.66 -6.66 -1.49
CA THR A 26 8.51 -6.68 -0.03
C THR A 26 7.08 -7.04 0.37
N LEU A 27 6.09 -6.37 -0.21
CA LEU A 27 4.66 -6.62 0.02
C LEU A 27 4.29 -8.09 -0.23
N MET A 28 4.77 -8.65 -1.35
CA MET A 28 4.50 -10.02 -1.75
C MET A 28 5.07 -11.07 -0.78
N ARG A 29 6.05 -10.72 0.06
CA ARG A 29 6.58 -11.61 1.11
C ARG A 29 5.68 -11.70 2.34
N PHE A 30 4.79 -10.73 2.55
CA PHE A 30 3.87 -10.69 3.70
C PHE A 30 2.51 -11.34 3.44
N ARG A 31 2.30 -11.94 2.26
CA ARG A 31 1.05 -12.62 1.91
C ARG A 31 0.72 -13.72 2.91
N GLN A 32 -0.58 -13.89 3.17
CA GLN A 32 -1.11 -14.89 4.09
C GLN A 32 -1.22 -16.29 3.45
N THR A 33 -0.10 -16.84 2.99
CA THR A 33 -0.07 -18.11 2.24
C THR A 33 -0.31 -19.35 3.09
N SER A 34 -0.20 -19.26 4.42
CA SER A 34 -0.48 -20.36 5.34
C SER A 34 -1.70 -20.08 6.20
N VAL A 35 -2.27 -21.13 6.81
CA VAL A 35 -3.44 -21.03 7.71
C VAL A 35 -3.17 -20.28 9.01
N ALA A 36 -1.91 -20.13 9.40
CA ALA A 36 -1.49 -19.40 10.60
C ALA A 36 -0.92 -18.01 10.28
N ALA A 37 -0.65 -17.70 9.01
CA ALA A 37 -0.11 -16.40 8.63
C ALA A 37 -1.10 -15.27 8.99
N PRO A 38 -0.67 -14.28 9.77
CA PRO A 38 -1.54 -13.17 10.18
C PRO A 38 -1.64 -12.12 9.07
N GLU A 39 -2.65 -11.28 9.16
CA GLU A 39 -2.71 -10.05 8.40
C GLU A 39 -1.55 -9.14 8.84
N SER A 40 -0.85 -8.61 7.84
CA SER A 40 0.27 -7.70 8.01
C SER A 40 -0.03 -6.41 7.28
N GLY A 41 0.46 -5.29 7.80
CA GLY A 41 0.27 -4.00 7.16
C GLY A 41 1.31 -2.97 7.54
N GLY A 42 1.10 -1.77 7.05
CA GLY A 42 1.96 -0.62 7.29
C GLY A 42 1.60 0.57 6.43
N ILE A 43 2.52 1.52 6.36
CA ILE A 43 2.39 2.74 5.56
C ILE A 43 3.19 2.67 4.27
N LEU A 44 2.72 3.42 3.28
CA LEU A 44 3.36 3.69 2.01
C LEU A 44 3.94 5.09 2.02
N LEU A 45 5.19 5.21 1.58
CA LEU A 45 5.92 6.45 1.46
C LEU A 45 6.32 6.65 0.00
N GLY A 46 6.43 7.91 -0.39
CA GLY A 46 6.96 8.27 -1.69
C GLY A 46 6.62 9.70 -2.07
N TYR A 47 6.30 9.95 -3.33
CA TYR A 47 6.28 11.30 -3.87
C TYR A 47 4.97 11.62 -4.60
N ARG A 48 4.65 12.91 -4.62
CA ARG A 48 3.54 13.48 -5.39
C ARG A 48 4.04 14.48 -6.40
N ARG A 49 3.48 14.42 -7.61
CA ARG A 49 3.67 15.47 -8.63
C ARG A 49 2.32 15.78 -9.26
N GLY A 50 1.66 16.83 -8.77
CA GLY A 50 0.25 17.05 -9.09
C GLY A 50 -0.58 15.86 -8.63
N MET A 51 -1.33 15.23 -9.55
CA MET A 51 -2.13 14.03 -9.26
C MET A 51 -1.36 12.72 -9.50
N HIS A 52 -0.11 12.78 -9.96
CA HIS A 52 0.74 11.58 -10.05
C HIS A 52 1.20 11.14 -8.66
N LEU A 53 1.17 9.84 -8.44
CA LEU A 53 1.57 9.19 -7.19
C LEU A 53 2.72 8.22 -7.47
N HIS A 54 3.77 8.29 -6.67
CA HIS A 54 4.91 7.40 -6.77
C HIS A 54 5.15 6.73 -5.41
N VAL A 55 4.86 5.45 -5.31
CA VAL A 55 5.12 4.60 -4.15
C VAL A 55 6.53 4.03 -4.27
N SER A 56 7.47 4.65 -3.56
CA SER A 56 8.89 4.28 -3.60
C SER A 56 9.33 3.44 -2.41
N MET A 57 8.61 3.53 -1.28
CA MET A 57 8.94 2.81 -0.06
C MET A 57 7.69 2.37 0.69
N MET A 58 7.83 1.31 1.48
CA MET A 58 6.84 0.88 2.44
C MET A 58 7.52 0.56 3.77
N THR A 59 6.78 0.73 4.85
CA THR A 59 7.16 0.13 6.14
C THR A 59 6.69 -1.32 6.20
N THR A 60 7.41 -2.15 6.94
CA THR A 60 6.97 -3.50 7.32
C THR A 60 6.27 -3.45 8.68
N PRO A 61 5.56 -4.51 9.11
CA PRO A 61 5.04 -4.59 10.47
C PRO A 61 6.14 -4.27 11.49
N GLN A 62 5.83 -3.41 12.45
CA GLN A 62 6.73 -2.92 13.47
C GLN A 62 6.45 -3.58 14.82
N PRO A 63 7.45 -3.67 15.73
CA PRO A 63 7.20 -4.26 17.03
C PRO A 63 6.17 -3.43 17.81
N GLY A 64 5.09 -4.06 18.25
CA GLY A 64 3.95 -3.42 18.91
C GLY A 64 2.67 -3.49 18.06
N ASP A 65 2.78 -3.64 16.75
CA ASP A 65 1.61 -3.92 15.91
C ASP A 65 0.93 -5.21 16.37
N ILE A 66 -0.40 -5.18 16.38
CA ILE A 66 -1.20 -6.35 16.72
C ILE A 66 -1.66 -6.98 15.41
N GLN A 67 -1.26 -8.23 15.21
CA GLN A 67 -1.53 -8.98 13.98
C GLN A 67 -2.36 -10.21 14.31
N HIS A 68 -3.57 -10.27 13.75
CA HIS A 68 -4.47 -11.42 13.77
C HIS A 68 -4.68 -11.90 12.34
N ARG A 69 -5.26 -13.10 12.15
CA ARG A 69 -5.49 -13.63 10.80
C ARG A 69 -6.40 -12.76 9.92
N TYR A 70 -7.33 -12.02 10.53
CA TYR A 70 -8.33 -11.19 9.84
C TYR A 70 -8.35 -9.77 10.41
N GLY A 71 -7.22 -9.30 10.90
CA GLY A 71 -7.13 -7.93 11.39
C GLY A 71 -5.70 -7.52 11.72
N PHE A 72 -5.38 -6.29 11.33
CA PHE A 72 -4.14 -5.62 11.67
C PHE A 72 -4.44 -4.30 12.38
N GLN A 73 -3.83 -4.11 13.55
CA GLN A 73 -3.88 -2.84 14.27
C GLN A 73 -2.47 -2.26 14.37
N ARG A 74 -2.25 -1.19 13.60
CA ARG A 74 -1.01 -0.43 13.58
C ARG A 74 -0.77 0.33 14.88
N GLN A 75 0.43 0.22 15.44
CA GLN A 75 0.95 1.16 16.42
C GLN A 75 1.64 2.34 15.72
N ALA A 76 0.94 3.47 15.63
CA ALA A 76 1.32 4.59 14.77
C ALA A 76 2.72 5.16 15.02
N GLN A 77 3.19 5.18 16.27
CA GLN A 77 4.43 5.88 16.65
C GLN A 77 5.66 5.41 15.86
N LYS A 78 5.86 4.10 15.67
CA LYS A 78 7.05 3.58 14.98
C LYS A 78 7.02 3.85 13.49
N HIS A 79 5.86 3.64 12.86
CA HIS A 79 5.68 3.99 11.45
C HIS A 79 5.86 5.50 11.21
N GLN A 80 5.35 6.33 12.13
CA GLN A 80 5.54 7.78 12.06
C GLN A 80 7.00 8.18 12.21
N ASN A 81 7.75 7.55 13.13
CA ASN A 81 9.18 7.81 13.27
C ASN A 81 9.93 7.47 11.98
N ILE A 82 9.65 6.30 11.37
CA ILE A 82 10.25 5.93 10.08
C ILE A 82 9.89 6.96 9.00
N ALA A 83 8.62 7.37 8.91
CA ALA A 83 8.20 8.38 7.94
C ALA A 83 8.95 9.72 8.13
N LEU A 84 9.11 10.16 9.38
CA LEU A 84 9.83 11.40 9.70
C LEU A 84 11.33 11.30 9.40
N GLU A 85 11.95 10.15 9.65
CA GLU A 85 13.35 9.90 9.31
C GLU A 85 13.56 9.93 7.80
N GLN A 86 12.69 9.27 7.03
CA GLN A 86 12.76 9.27 5.57
C GLN A 86 12.49 10.66 4.99
N TRP A 87 11.49 11.38 5.51
CA TRP A 87 11.22 12.76 5.12
C TRP A 87 12.45 13.65 5.29
N LYS A 88 13.13 13.57 6.45
CA LYS A 88 14.37 14.33 6.69
C LYS A 88 15.52 13.91 5.77
N ALA A 89 15.72 12.61 5.59
CA ALA A 89 16.78 12.08 4.71
C ALA A 89 16.59 12.53 3.25
N GLU A 90 15.34 12.62 2.81
CA GLU A 90 14.92 12.97 1.45
C GLU A 90 14.70 14.48 1.27
N ARG A 91 15.39 15.32 2.06
CA ARG A 91 15.32 16.79 1.98
C ARG A 91 13.89 17.31 2.01
N GLU A 92 13.06 16.69 2.84
CA GLU A 92 11.68 17.06 3.09
C GLU A 92 10.73 16.83 1.91
N THR A 93 11.12 16.00 0.93
CA THR A 93 10.32 15.75 -0.28
C THR A 93 9.48 14.48 -0.26
N MET A 94 9.81 13.52 0.61
CA MET A 94 9.06 12.26 0.74
C MET A 94 7.82 12.44 1.62
N ASP A 95 6.66 12.00 1.16
CA ASP A 95 5.39 12.07 1.89
C ASP A 95 4.88 10.68 2.29
N TYR A 96 4.00 10.66 3.29
CA TYR A 96 3.10 9.55 3.55
C TYR A 96 1.97 9.58 2.54
N ILE A 97 1.94 8.57 1.68
CA ILE A 97 1.03 8.55 0.53
C ILE A 97 -0.02 7.46 0.58
N GLY A 98 -0.06 6.65 1.63
CA GLY A 98 -0.98 5.53 1.66
C GLY A 98 -0.75 4.50 2.74
N GLU A 99 -1.58 3.45 2.70
CA GLU A 99 -1.46 2.29 3.58
C GLU A 99 -1.53 1.00 2.76
N TRP A 100 -0.98 -0.07 3.32
CA TRP A 100 -1.09 -1.40 2.76
C TRP A 100 -1.42 -2.40 3.85
N HIS A 101 -2.10 -3.48 3.45
CA HIS A 101 -2.27 -4.66 4.29
C HIS A 101 -2.43 -5.93 3.45
N THR A 102 -2.62 -7.08 4.09
CA THR A 102 -2.83 -8.37 3.42
C THR A 102 -4.19 -8.96 3.77
N HIS A 103 -4.82 -9.66 2.84
CA HIS A 103 -6.03 -10.44 3.14
C HIS A 103 -5.75 -11.92 2.86
N PRO A 104 -6.37 -12.85 3.62
CA PRO A 104 -6.30 -14.28 3.35
C PRO A 104 -7.25 -14.68 2.21
N GLU A 105 -7.35 -13.83 1.18
CA GLU A 105 -8.20 -13.97 0.01
C GLU A 105 -7.34 -14.22 -1.23
N SER A 106 -7.78 -15.09 -2.11
CA SER A 106 -7.02 -15.39 -3.33
C SER A 106 -7.06 -14.24 -4.35
N GLU A 107 -8.15 -13.48 -4.32
CA GLU A 107 -8.38 -12.23 -5.05
C GLU A 107 -8.84 -11.22 -3.98
N PRO A 108 -7.93 -10.39 -3.46
CA PRO A 108 -8.22 -9.55 -2.31
C PRO A 108 -9.21 -8.44 -2.67
N THR A 109 -10.12 -8.15 -1.76
CA THR A 109 -11.03 -7.00 -1.86
C THR A 109 -11.10 -6.23 -0.55
N PRO A 110 -11.27 -4.90 -0.59
CA PRO A 110 -11.38 -4.12 0.63
C PRO A 110 -12.68 -4.41 1.37
N SER A 111 -12.54 -4.65 2.68
CA SER A 111 -13.64 -4.84 3.61
C SER A 111 -14.45 -3.55 3.82
N SER A 112 -15.58 -3.65 4.50
CA SER A 112 -16.36 -2.45 4.90
C SER A 112 -15.62 -1.61 5.95
N ILE A 113 -14.74 -2.23 6.74
CA ILE A 113 -13.89 -1.56 7.73
C ILE A 113 -12.81 -0.76 7.00
N ASP A 114 -12.13 -1.36 6.03
CA ASP A 114 -11.07 -0.74 5.24
C ASP A 114 -11.61 0.51 4.53
N LYS A 115 -12.72 0.36 3.80
CA LYS A 115 -13.34 1.48 3.07
C LYS A 115 -13.76 2.62 3.99
N ARG A 116 -14.16 2.33 5.24
CA ARG A 116 -14.53 3.36 6.21
C ARG A 116 -13.30 4.09 6.73
N GLU A 117 -12.25 3.36 7.07
CA GLU A 117 -11.01 3.94 7.58
C GLU A 117 -10.28 4.74 6.51
N TRP A 118 -10.18 4.21 5.30
CA TRP A 118 -9.57 4.92 4.18
C TRP A 118 -10.28 6.21 3.82
N ARG A 119 -11.62 6.27 3.91
CA ARG A 119 -12.35 7.54 3.75
C ARG A 119 -12.01 8.55 4.84
N ARG A 120 -11.80 8.12 6.08
CA ARG A 120 -11.34 9.02 7.16
C ARG A 120 -9.95 9.57 6.85
N ILE A 121 -9.03 8.71 6.42
CA ILE A 121 -7.68 9.11 6.02
C ILE A 121 -7.74 10.12 4.86
N CYS A 122 -8.52 9.82 3.82
CA CYS A 122 -8.66 10.69 2.65
C CYS A 122 -9.27 12.05 2.99
N ASN A 123 -10.27 12.09 3.88
CA ASN A 123 -10.87 13.33 4.36
C ASN A 123 -9.91 14.14 5.25
N ALA A 124 -9.07 13.48 6.04
CA ALA A 124 -8.08 14.16 6.88
C ALA A 124 -6.88 14.72 6.08
N ARG A 125 -6.46 14.05 5.00
CA ARG A 125 -5.30 14.45 4.20
C ARG A 125 -5.61 15.43 3.07
N ASN A 126 -6.84 15.43 2.53
CA ASN A 126 -7.27 16.23 1.37
C ASN A 126 -6.43 16.05 0.07
N GLU A 127 -5.49 15.11 0.07
CA GLU A 127 -4.64 14.70 -1.05
C GLU A 127 -4.98 13.26 -1.47
N PRO A 128 -4.67 12.85 -2.72
CA PRO A 128 -4.85 11.47 -3.14
C PRO A 128 -4.01 10.48 -2.33
N MET A 129 -4.64 9.42 -1.84
CA MET A 129 -4.03 8.37 -1.02
C MET A 129 -4.09 7.02 -1.73
N VAL A 130 -3.00 6.26 -1.73
CA VAL A 130 -2.91 4.91 -2.28
C VAL A 130 -3.21 3.87 -1.21
N PHE A 131 -3.98 2.84 -1.58
CA PHE A 131 -4.29 1.73 -0.70
C PHE A 131 -4.02 0.42 -1.40
N LEU A 132 -3.33 -0.49 -0.72
CA LEU A 132 -2.90 -1.77 -1.29
C LEU A 132 -3.40 -2.93 -0.42
N ILE A 133 -3.95 -3.97 -1.04
CA ILE A 133 -4.25 -5.25 -0.37
C ILE A 133 -3.62 -6.39 -1.13
N ALA A 134 -2.66 -7.09 -0.53
CA ALA A 134 -2.08 -8.29 -1.11
C ALA A 134 -2.88 -9.54 -0.70
N GLY A 135 -3.26 -10.35 -1.68
CA GLY A 135 -3.95 -11.62 -1.45
C GLY A 135 -3.00 -12.76 -1.10
N THR A 136 -3.51 -14.00 -1.13
CA THR A 136 -2.68 -15.21 -0.92
C THR A 136 -1.91 -15.61 -2.19
N ARG A 137 -2.43 -15.25 -3.36
CA ARG A 137 -1.75 -15.37 -4.66
C ARG A 137 -0.98 -14.08 -4.99
N ASN A 138 -0.27 -14.06 -6.11
CA ASN A 138 0.38 -12.86 -6.64
C ASN A 138 -0.66 -11.86 -7.23
N VAL A 139 -1.71 -11.55 -6.47
CA VAL A 139 -2.77 -10.62 -6.84
C VAL A 139 -2.78 -9.48 -5.83
N LEU A 140 -2.82 -8.26 -6.34
CA LEU A 140 -2.79 -7.03 -5.58
C LEU A 140 -4.05 -6.23 -5.91
N TRP A 141 -4.84 -5.90 -4.90
CA TRP A 141 -5.85 -4.85 -5.03
C TRP A 141 -5.19 -3.50 -4.80
N ILE A 142 -5.48 -2.55 -5.69
CA ILE A 142 -4.89 -1.21 -5.69
C ILE A 142 -6.02 -0.20 -5.78
N GLY A 143 -6.10 0.67 -4.77
CA GLY A 143 -7.06 1.74 -4.68
C GLY A 143 -6.38 3.10 -4.62
N VAL A 144 -7.08 4.11 -5.11
CA VAL A 144 -6.80 5.50 -4.81
C VAL A 144 -8.05 6.18 -4.26
N GLY A 145 -7.89 6.91 -3.17
CA GLY A 145 -8.94 7.70 -2.56
C GLY A 145 -8.58 9.17 -2.39
N ARG A 146 -9.59 10.05 -2.38
CA ARG A 146 -9.48 11.48 -2.07
C ARG A 146 -10.84 12.00 -1.64
N GLY A 147 -10.93 12.63 -0.46
CA GLY A 147 -12.22 12.93 0.17
C GLY A 147 -13.08 11.65 0.29
N ASP A 148 -14.32 11.69 -0.22
CA ASP A 148 -15.23 10.55 -0.23
C ASP A 148 -15.07 9.60 -1.43
N ALA A 149 -14.31 10.02 -2.45
CA ALA A 149 -14.05 9.19 -3.61
C ALA A 149 -13.02 8.11 -3.26
N LEU A 150 -13.32 6.86 -3.61
CA LEU A 150 -12.43 5.71 -3.50
C LEU A 150 -12.69 4.78 -4.68
N ARG A 151 -11.68 4.51 -5.50
CA ARG A 151 -11.76 3.61 -6.65
C ARG A 151 -10.54 2.71 -6.69
N GLY A 152 -10.72 1.45 -7.08
CA GLY A 152 -9.61 0.52 -7.17
C GLY A 152 -9.92 -0.69 -8.05
N THR A 153 -8.87 -1.45 -8.34
CA THR A 153 -8.90 -2.65 -9.17
C THR A 153 -7.92 -3.68 -8.64
N ALA A 154 -8.18 -4.96 -8.92
CA ALA A 154 -7.19 -6.02 -8.74
C ALA A 154 -6.30 -6.14 -9.98
N THR A 155 -5.04 -6.52 -9.77
CA THR A 155 -4.09 -6.86 -10.84
C THR A 155 -3.16 -7.98 -10.39
N GLN A 156 -2.68 -8.77 -11.35
CA GLN A 156 -1.58 -9.71 -11.13
C GLN A 156 -0.27 -8.94 -10.92
N VAL A 157 0.56 -9.38 -9.98
CA VAL A 157 1.95 -8.96 -9.82
C VAL A 157 2.83 -9.97 -10.54
N ASN A 158 3.44 -9.55 -11.65
CA ASN A 158 4.31 -10.40 -12.45
C ASN A 158 5.73 -10.32 -11.90
N PHE A 159 6.39 -11.48 -11.80
CA PHE A 159 7.80 -11.60 -11.47
C PHE A 159 8.54 -11.90 -12.76
N GLU A 160 9.66 -11.20 -13.01
CA GLU A 160 10.57 -11.62 -14.08
C GLU A 160 10.96 -13.08 -13.85
N ALA A 161 10.90 -13.89 -14.91
CA ALA A 161 11.58 -15.18 -14.89
C ALA A 161 13.08 -14.89 -14.74
N GLU A 162 13.72 -15.45 -13.72
CA GLU A 162 15.18 -15.39 -13.61
C GLU A 162 15.76 -15.90 -14.94
N LYS A 163 16.40 -15.01 -15.70
CA LYS A 163 17.26 -15.45 -16.80
C LYS A 163 18.41 -16.19 -16.13
N GLY A 164 18.38 -17.51 -16.25
CA GLY A 164 19.43 -18.41 -15.75
C GLY A 164 20.79 -18.14 -16.37
#